data_AF-V4NUS3-F1
#
_entry.id   AF-V4NUS3-F1
#
_cell.length_a   1.000
_cell.length_b   1.000
_cell.length_c   1.000
_cell.angle_alpha   90.00
_cell.angle_beta   90.00
_cell.angle_gamma   90.00
#
_symmetry.space_group_name_H-M   'P 1'
#
loop_
_entity.id
_entity.type
_entity.pdbx_description
1 polymer ?
#
loop_
_entity_poly.entity_id
_entity_poly.type
_entity_poly.pdbx_seq_one_letter_code
_entity_poly.pdbx_strand_id
1 'polypeptide(L)'
;MGGFAAVSAGIMLPQTAAASGAPKKKGGGADFTQVPLITVFTQGRGGKHGTLSVEVGLDAQKNEKVMDMISKSMPRLRDAYSGRLQAYAAGLNPTSLVDLDYITRELQTATDTVLRQKGAKVLLGSVLLA
;
A
#
# COMPACT_ATOMS: atom_id res chain seq x y z
N MET A 1 -2.61 27.96 -63.28
CA MET A 1 -2.12 26.62 -63.68
C MET A 1 -1.46 25.99 -62.46
N GLY A 2 -2.06 24.94 -61.87
CA GLY A 2 -1.51 24.10 -60.78
C GLY A 2 -1.42 24.77 -59.40
N GLY A 3 -2.09 24.36 -58.32
CA GLY A 3 -2.64 23.05 -57.97
C GLY A 3 -1.55 22.14 -57.41
N PHE A 4 -1.46 21.99 -56.08
CA PHE A 4 -1.33 20.72 -55.36
C PHE A 4 -1.54 20.95 -53.86
N ALA A 5 -2.59 20.29 -53.36
CA ALA A 5 -2.94 20.15 -51.96
C ALA A 5 -2.12 19.02 -51.31
N ALA A 6 -1.83 19.14 -50.02
CA ALA A 6 -1.71 17.99 -49.11
C ALA A 6 -1.77 18.48 -47.66
N VAL A 7 -3.00 18.58 -47.14
CA VAL A 7 -3.27 18.57 -45.69
C VAL A 7 -2.83 17.21 -45.17
N SER A 8 -1.72 17.18 -44.44
CA SER A 8 -1.31 16.00 -43.68
C SER A 8 -2.02 16.07 -42.33
N ALA A 9 -3.21 15.48 -42.30
CA ALA A 9 -3.93 15.17 -41.07
C ALA A 9 -3.14 14.12 -40.28
N GLY A 10 -2.28 14.60 -39.37
CA GLY A 10 -1.69 13.76 -38.33
C GLY A 10 -2.80 13.32 -37.39
N ILE A 11 -3.25 12.08 -37.57
CA ILE A 11 -4.27 11.42 -36.79
C ILE A 11 -3.88 11.53 -35.31
N MET A 12 -4.65 12.34 -34.59
CA MET A 12 -4.69 12.41 -33.15
C MET A 12 -5.23 11.05 -32.68
N LEU A 13 -4.33 10.11 -32.43
CA LEU A 13 -4.69 8.88 -31.73
C LEU A 13 -5.24 9.30 -30.37
N PRO A 14 -6.51 9.00 -30.04
CA PRO A 14 -6.95 9.12 -28.66
C PRO A 14 -6.05 8.18 -27.86
N GLN A 15 -5.22 8.74 -26.97
CA GLN A 15 -4.54 7.95 -25.96
C GLN A 15 -5.65 7.34 -25.11
N THR A 16 -5.94 6.09 -25.41
CA THR A 16 -6.79 5.24 -24.61
C THR A 16 -6.25 5.29 -23.20
N ALA A 17 -7.09 5.78 -22.30
CA ALA A 17 -6.87 5.78 -20.88
C ALA A 17 -6.32 4.42 -20.44
N ALA A 18 -5.05 4.38 -20.07
CA ALA A 18 -4.48 3.27 -19.33
C ALA A 18 -5.04 3.36 -17.91
N ALA A 19 -6.26 2.86 -17.74
CA ALA A 19 -6.79 2.40 -16.47
C ALA A 19 -5.90 1.23 -16.01
N SER A 20 -4.74 1.56 -15.43
CA SER A 20 -3.93 0.59 -14.72
C SER A 20 -4.64 0.25 -13.43
N GLY A 21 -5.10 -0.99 -13.36
CA GLY A 21 -5.52 -1.62 -12.11
C GLY A 21 -7.02 -1.84 -12.04
N ALA A 22 -7.51 -2.81 -12.82
CA ALA A 22 -8.67 -3.59 -12.40
C ALA A 22 -8.54 -3.91 -10.90
N PRO A 23 -9.59 -3.75 -10.08
CA PRO A 23 -9.52 -4.15 -8.69
C PRO A 23 -9.31 -5.65 -8.69
N LYS A 24 -8.07 -6.08 -8.41
CA LYS A 24 -7.79 -7.46 -8.05
C LYS A 24 -8.70 -7.74 -6.87
N LYS A 25 -9.76 -8.51 -7.08
CA LYS A 25 -10.50 -9.19 -6.01
C LYS A 25 -9.52 -10.16 -5.36
N LYS A 26 -8.63 -9.63 -4.52
CA LYS A 26 -7.74 -10.40 -3.65
C LYS A 26 -8.58 -10.74 -2.43
N GLY A 27 -8.74 -12.04 -2.19
CA GLY A 27 -9.76 -12.62 -1.33
C GLY A 27 -9.91 -11.92 0.02
N GLY A 28 -11.09 -11.38 0.24
CA GLY A 28 -11.56 -10.83 1.50
C GLY A 28 -13.02 -10.47 1.28
N GLY A 29 -13.90 -10.94 2.16
CA GLY A 29 -15.34 -10.69 2.05
C GLY A 29 -15.68 -9.20 2.11
N ALA A 30 -16.97 -8.86 2.16
CA ALA A 30 -17.46 -7.49 2.22
C ALA A 30 -16.86 -6.64 3.37
N ASP A 31 -16.15 -7.26 4.31
CA ASP A 31 -15.53 -6.67 5.49
C ASP A 31 -14.02 -6.42 5.35
N PHE A 32 -13.43 -6.70 4.18
CA PHE A 32 -12.00 -6.59 3.95
C PHE A 32 -11.63 -5.33 3.17
N THR A 33 -10.79 -4.50 3.77
CA THR A 33 -10.22 -3.30 3.15
C THR A 33 -8.73 -3.50 2.91
N GLN A 34 -8.30 -3.50 1.65
CA GLN A 34 -6.88 -3.52 1.33
C GLN A 34 -6.27 -2.15 1.52
N VAL A 35 -5.12 -2.13 2.20
CA VAL A 35 -4.28 -0.95 2.29
C VAL A 35 -3.30 -1.00 1.11
N PRO A 36 -3.11 0.11 0.37
CA PRO A 36 -2.15 0.14 -0.72
C PRO A 36 -0.74 -0.21 -0.20
N LEU A 37 0.05 -0.85 -1.06
CA LEU A 37 1.41 -1.31 -0.77
C LEU A 37 2.23 -0.18 -0.10
N ILE A 38 2.85 -0.49 1.04
CA ILE A 38 3.71 0.45 1.76
C ILE A 38 5.15 0.02 1.55
N THR A 39 5.93 0.89 0.91
CA THR A 39 7.36 0.69 0.68
C THR A 39 8.14 1.69 1.51
N VAL A 40 9.07 1.21 2.32
CA VAL A 40 9.97 1.99 3.16
C VAL A 40 11.43 1.64 2.86
N PHE A 41 12.36 2.52 3.23
CA PHE A 41 13.78 2.32 2.95
C PHE A 41 14.51 1.81 4.18
N THR A 42 15.38 0.82 3.99
CA THR A 42 16.26 0.32 5.05
C THR A 42 17.54 1.13 5.13
N GLN A 43 18.20 1.09 6.29
CA GLN A 43 19.48 1.75 6.49
C GLN A 43 20.59 0.77 6.10
N GLY A 44 21.09 0.86 4.87
CA GLY A 44 22.23 0.05 4.47
C GLY A 44 23.57 0.72 4.74
N ARG A 45 24.59 -0.11 4.96
CA ARG A 45 25.96 0.33 5.23
C ARG A 45 26.63 0.73 3.90
N GLY A 46 27.13 1.97 3.81
CA GLY A 46 27.87 2.45 2.63
C GLY A 46 27.02 3.07 1.52
N GLY A 47 25.84 3.63 1.83
CA GLY A 47 25.04 4.42 0.88
C GLY A 47 24.11 3.60 -0.04
N LYS A 48 24.10 2.27 0.11
CA LYS A 48 23.11 1.40 -0.54
C LYS A 48 21.91 1.24 0.38
N HIS A 49 20.74 1.69 -0.03
CA HIS A 49 19.48 1.45 0.70
C HIS A 49 18.81 0.20 0.17
N GLY A 50 18.35 -0.66 1.06
CA GLY A 50 17.37 -1.66 0.69
C GLY A 50 15.96 -1.07 0.76
N THR A 51 14.98 -1.83 0.27
CA THR A 51 13.56 -1.50 0.33
C THR A 51 12.81 -2.61 1.04
N LEU A 52 11.93 -2.23 1.96
CA LEU A 52 10.98 -3.12 2.59
C LEU A 52 9.59 -2.74 2.08
N SER A 53 8.98 -3.63 1.31
CA SER A 53 7.61 -3.48 0.81
C SER A 53 6.68 -4.44 1.53
N VAL A 54 5.61 -3.91 2.11
CA VAL A 54 4.63 -4.66 2.90
C VAL A 54 3.24 -4.40 2.31
N GLU A 55 2.56 -5.47 1.91
CA GLU A 55 1.15 -5.44 1.56
C GLU A 55 0.30 -5.76 2.79
N VAL A 56 -0.64 -4.88 3.14
CA VAL A 56 -1.46 -4.97 4.35
C VAL A 56 -2.93 -4.97 3.98
N GLY A 57 -3.70 -5.83 4.61
CA GLY A 57 -5.16 -5.84 4.57
C GLY A 57 -5.74 -5.65 5.97
N LEU A 58 -6.91 -5.04 6.04
CA LEU A 58 -7.67 -4.84 7.27
C LEU A 58 -8.99 -5.58 7.15
N ASP A 59 -9.28 -6.46 8.10
CA ASP A 59 -10.57 -7.16 8.20
C ASP A 59 -11.38 -6.52 9.35
N ALA A 60 -12.54 -5.96 9.01
CA ALA A 60 -13.44 -5.27 9.95
C ALA A 60 -14.39 -6.24 10.70
N GLN A 61 -14.23 -7.56 10.55
CA GLN A 61 -14.97 -8.62 11.23
C GLN A 61 -16.50 -8.41 11.25
N LYS A 62 -17.11 -8.02 10.11
CA LYS A 62 -18.56 -7.78 9.98
C LYS A 62 -19.12 -6.61 10.79
N ASN A 63 -18.30 -5.63 11.16
CA ASN A 63 -18.75 -4.39 11.77
C ASN A 63 -18.74 -3.21 10.78
N GLU A 64 -19.91 -2.79 10.30
CA GLU A 64 -20.07 -1.63 9.40
C GLU A 64 -19.49 -0.34 10.00
N LYS A 65 -19.62 -0.13 11.32
CA LYS A 65 -19.07 1.04 12.02
C LYS A 65 -17.54 1.09 11.94
N VAL A 66 -16.88 -0.07 12.00
CA VAL A 66 -15.42 -0.17 11.91
C VAL A 66 -15.00 0.05 10.45
N MET A 67 -15.74 -0.49 9.49
CA MET A 67 -15.54 -0.29 8.05
C MET A 67 -15.58 1.20 7.64
N ASP A 68 -16.59 1.94 8.13
CA ASP A 68 -16.72 3.39 7.89
C ASP A 68 -15.57 4.18 8.56
N MET A 69 -15.18 3.81 9.77
CA MET A 69 -14.03 4.43 10.45
C MET A 69 -12.71 4.14 9.75
N ILE A 70 -12.48 2.92 9.27
CA ILE A 70 -11.30 2.56 8.47
C ILE A 70 -11.27 3.44 7.22
N SER A 71 -12.38 3.53 6.47
CA SER A 71 -12.47 4.33 5.26
C SER A 71 -12.16 5.82 5.53
N LYS A 72 -12.69 6.38 6.61
CA LYS A 72 -12.42 7.77 7.04
C LYS A 72 -10.98 7.98 7.55
N SER A 73 -10.39 6.95 8.15
CA SER A 73 -9.07 7.02 8.78
C SER A 73 -7.94 6.47 7.91
N MET A 74 -8.22 6.03 6.69
CA MET A 74 -7.22 5.50 5.76
C MET A 74 -5.96 6.36 5.60
N PRO A 75 -6.02 7.69 5.39
CA PRO A 75 -4.80 8.49 5.28
C PRO A 75 -3.97 8.49 6.57
N ARG A 76 -4.62 8.44 7.75
CA ARG A 76 -3.94 8.37 9.05
C ARG A 76 -3.36 7.00 9.33
N LEU A 77 -4.08 5.93 8.97
CA LEU A 77 -3.59 4.56 9.07
C LEU A 77 -2.33 4.38 8.21
N ARG A 78 -2.34 4.92 6.99
CA ARG A 78 -1.18 4.88 6.09
C ARG A 78 0.04 5.58 6.69
N ASP A 79 -0.14 6.77 7.26
CA ASP A 79 0.93 7.52 7.91
C ASP A 79 1.49 6.78 9.14
N ALA A 80 0.60 6.24 9.99
CA ALA A 80 1.00 5.45 11.14
C ALA A 80 1.80 4.20 10.72
N TYR A 81 1.35 3.48 9.68
CA TYR A 81 2.03 2.30 9.19
C TYR A 81 3.38 2.62 8.54
N SER A 82 3.45 3.65 7.69
CA SER A 82 4.72 4.05 7.08
C SER A 82 5.73 4.48 8.16
N GLY A 83 5.31 5.21 9.18
CA GLY A 83 6.16 5.58 10.31
C GLY A 83 6.69 4.39 11.09
N ARG A 84 5.83 3.43 11.46
CA ARG A 84 6.24 2.21 12.17
C ARG A 84 7.15 1.33 11.33
N LEU A 85 6.82 1.14 10.05
CA LEU A 85 7.64 0.36 9.12
C LEU A 85 8.98 1.03 8.85
N GLN A 86 9.03 2.36 8.71
CA GLN A 86 10.28 3.10 8.52
C GLN A 86 11.17 3.01 9.77
N ALA A 87 10.60 3.09 10.98
CA ALA A 87 11.34 2.90 12.23
C ALA A 87 11.92 1.49 12.35
N TYR A 88 11.14 0.48 11.95
CA TYR A 88 11.62 -0.90 11.89
C TYR A 88 12.71 -1.09 10.82
N ALA A 89 12.49 -0.55 9.62
CA ALA A 89 13.42 -0.61 8.49
C ALA A 89 14.74 0.11 8.77
N ALA A 90 14.73 1.17 9.58
CA ALA A 90 15.95 1.88 9.99
C ALA A 90 16.94 0.99 10.74
N GLY A 91 16.46 -0.02 11.48
CA GLY A 91 17.30 -1.01 12.16
C GLY A 91 17.68 -2.22 11.30
N LEU A 92 17.10 -2.35 10.10
CA LEU A 92 17.32 -3.49 9.22
C LEU A 92 18.44 -3.22 8.22
N ASN A 93 19.21 -4.26 7.94
CA ASN A 93 20.13 -4.32 6.82
C ASN A 93 19.53 -5.23 5.72
N PRO A 94 19.99 -5.15 4.45
CA PRO A 94 19.44 -5.95 3.35
C PRO A 94 19.64 -7.47 3.49
N THR A 95 20.40 -7.93 4.48
CA THR A 95 20.60 -9.36 4.81
C THR A 95 19.90 -9.78 6.10
N SER A 96 19.23 -8.87 6.79
CA SER A 96 18.50 -9.14 8.03
C SER A 96 17.23 -9.91 7.73
N LEU A 97 16.89 -10.83 8.64
CA LEU A 97 15.59 -11.48 8.60
C LEU A 97 14.51 -10.50 9.05
N VAL A 98 13.41 -10.49 8.31
CA VAL A 98 12.21 -9.72 8.65
C VAL A 98 11.37 -10.52 9.64
N ASP A 99 11.11 -9.94 10.80
CA ASP A 99 10.25 -10.51 11.82
C ASP A 99 8.78 -10.13 11.52
N LEU A 100 8.05 -11.10 10.97
CA LEU A 100 6.65 -10.93 10.59
C LEU A 100 5.72 -10.85 11.80
N ASP A 101 6.06 -11.50 12.91
CA ASP A 101 5.24 -11.46 14.13
C ASP A 101 5.31 -10.06 14.75
N TYR A 102 6.53 -9.53 14.82
CA TYR A 102 6.77 -8.16 15.28
C TYR A 102 6.02 -7.14 14.41
N ILE A 103 6.15 -7.21 13.08
CA ILE A 103 5.44 -6.29 12.16
C ILE A 103 3.93 -6.40 12.34
N THR A 104 3.39 -7.63 12.42
CA THR A 104 1.95 -7.85 12.58
C THR A 104 1.45 -7.21 13.88
N ARG A 105 2.17 -7.41 14.99
CA ARG A 105 1.83 -6.85 16.29
C ARG A 105 1.91 -5.32 16.32
N GLU A 106 2.94 -4.74 15.69
CA GLU A 106 3.11 -3.29 15.60
C GLU A 106 2.01 -2.64 14.75
N LEU A 107 1.71 -3.20 13.58
CA LEU A 107 0.64 -2.69 12.72
C LEU A 107 -0.73 -2.86 13.39
N GLN A 108 -0.97 -3.97 14.09
CA GLN A 108 -2.19 -4.15 14.87
C GLN A 108 -2.32 -3.05 15.93
N THR A 109 -1.24 -2.79 16.69
CA THR A 109 -1.21 -1.73 17.71
C THR A 109 -1.44 -0.35 17.10
N ALA A 110 -0.85 -0.05 15.94
CA ALA A 110 -1.08 1.19 15.20
C ALA A 110 -2.55 1.32 14.76
N THR A 111 -3.14 0.22 14.28
CA THR A 111 -4.56 0.15 13.90
C THR A 111 -5.47 0.46 15.09
N ASP A 112 -5.25 -0.21 16.21
CA ASP A 112 -6.02 -0.02 17.44
C ASP A 112 -5.90 1.42 17.96
N THR A 113 -4.72 2.03 17.82
CA THR A 113 -4.46 3.42 18.23
C THR A 113 -5.21 4.42 17.34
N VAL A 114 -5.18 4.23 16.02
CA VAL A 114 -5.81 5.14 15.06
C VAL A 114 -7.33 5.01 15.09
N LEU A 115 -7.85 3.78 15.18
CA LEU A 115 -9.29 3.52 15.23
C LEU A 115 -9.89 3.78 16.63
N ARG A 116 -9.05 3.84 17.68
CA ARG A 116 -9.46 3.96 19.11
C ARG A 116 -10.46 2.89 19.56
N GLN A 117 -10.56 1.79 18.82
CA GLN A 117 -11.45 0.66 19.08
C GLN A 117 -10.75 -0.62 18.64
N LYS A 118 -10.92 -1.69 19.42
CA LYS A 118 -10.44 -3.02 19.06
C LYS A 118 -11.51 -3.70 18.20
N GLY A 119 -11.13 -4.21 17.03
CA GLY A 119 -12.09 -4.88 16.14
C GLY A 119 -11.68 -4.94 14.66
N ALA A 120 -10.61 -4.27 14.27
CA ALA A 120 -9.97 -4.48 12.97
C ALA A 120 -8.81 -5.45 13.13
N LYS A 121 -8.77 -6.51 12.31
CA LYS A 121 -7.65 -7.46 12.27
C LYS A 121 -6.74 -7.11 11.11
N VAL A 122 -5.46 -6.90 11.41
CA VAL A 122 -4.43 -6.70 10.40
C VAL A 122 -4.03 -8.04 9.80
N LEU A 123 -3.98 -8.08 8.47
CA LEU A 123 -3.54 -9.23 7.68
C LEU A 123 -2.35 -8.79 6.83
N LEU A 124 -1.26 -9.54 6.87
CA LEU A 124 -0.12 -9.32 5.98
C LEU A 124 -0.29 -10.17 4.73
N GLY A 125 -0.23 -9.54 3.56
CA GLY A 125 -0.35 -10.22 2.27
C GLY A 125 1.00 -10.71 1.76
N SER A 126 1.93 -9.78 1.55
CA SER A 126 3.28 -10.08 1.06
C SER A 126 4.28 -9.11 1.66
N VAL A 127 5.42 -9.62 2.08
CA VAL A 127 6.53 -8.84 2.62
C VAL A 127 7.77 -9.13 1.80
N LEU A 128 8.36 -8.09 1.22
CA LEU A 128 9.54 -8.17 0.38
C LEU A 128 10.62 -7.26 0.93
N LEU A 129 11.79 -7.81 1.20
CA LEU A 129 13.01 -7.07 1.50
C LEU A 129 13.97 -7.25 0.31
N ALA A 130 14.41 -6.15 -0.28
CA ALA A 130 15.31 -6.12 -1.45
C ALA A 130 16.45 -5.12 -1.25
#